data_AF-A0A2D4ISA4-F1
#
_entry.id   AF-A0A2D4ISA4-F1
#
_cell.length_a   1.000
_cell.length_b   1.000
_cell.length_c   1.000
_cell.angle_alpha   90.00
_cell.angle_beta   90.00
_cell.angle_gamma   90.00
#
_symmetry.space_group_name_H-M   'P 1'
#
loop_
_entity.id
_entity.type
_entity.pdbx_description
1 polymer ?
#
loop_
_entity_poly.entity_id
_entity_poly.type
_entity_poly.pdbx_seq_one_letter_code
_entity_poly.pdbx_strand_id
1 'polypeptide(L)'
;SLIHCYHRSLSRHEAERLEQEARGRLERQKILDKAESERARKELLELEALSTAVESTGVAKAEAQSRAEAARIDGEGAVLLAKLNAQAIAIETEADLLRLKQTREQELRFIKEQADLDVAQAEALAAVEVKKFEAVIDSLGASTIRDIAMAGPEMQVKLLQGLGIQSTLITDGSSPINLFTAAGGLLGILPKPSEK
;
A
#
# COMPACT_ATOMS: atom_id res chain seq x y z
N SER A 1 -69.12 -102.15 -40.89
CA SER A 1 -69.29 -100.69 -41.01
C SER A 1 -69.36 -99.99 -39.64
N LEU A 2 -70.26 -100.40 -38.72
CA LEU A 2 -70.39 -99.79 -37.38
C LEU A 2 -69.16 -99.92 -36.45
N ILE A 3 -68.52 -101.10 -36.39
CA ILE A 3 -67.34 -101.33 -35.52
C ILE A 3 -66.17 -100.42 -35.91
N HIS A 4 -65.93 -100.24 -37.21
CA HIS A 4 -64.89 -99.35 -37.73
C HIS A 4 -65.19 -97.87 -37.42
N CYS A 5 -66.47 -97.48 -37.40
CA CYS A 5 -66.89 -96.13 -37.03
C CYS A 5 -66.67 -95.86 -35.53
N TYR A 6 -66.99 -96.84 -34.66
CA TYR A 6 -66.77 -96.76 -33.21
C TYR A 6 -65.28 -96.71 -32.82
N HIS A 7 -64.44 -97.52 -33.48
CA HIS A 7 -63.00 -97.50 -33.25
C HIS A 7 -62.40 -96.15 -33.69
N ARG A 8 -62.86 -95.60 -34.81
CA ARG A 8 -62.45 -94.28 -35.30
C ARG A 8 -62.86 -93.14 -34.35
N SER A 9 -64.05 -93.18 -33.75
CA SER A 9 -64.47 -92.18 -32.76
C SER A 9 -63.65 -92.30 -31.48
N LEU A 10 -63.36 -93.51 -30.99
CA LEU A 10 -62.52 -93.72 -29.81
C LEU A 10 -61.09 -93.21 -30.03
N SER A 11 -60.45 -93.54 -31.16
CA SER A 11 -59.11 -93.05 -31.47
C SER A 11 -59.07 -91.52 -31.63
N ARG A 12 -60.14 -90.90 -32.14
CA ARG A 12 -60.25 -89.43 -32.22
C ARG A 12 -60.36 -88.80 -30.84
N HIS A 13 -61.25 -89.31 -29.97
CA HIS A 13 -61.38 -88.79 -28.62
C HIS A 13 -60.13 -89.01 -27.77
N GLU A 14 -59.44 -90.12 -27.97
CA GLU A 14 -58.17 -90.39 -27.29
C GLU A 14 -57.04 -89.49 -27.80
N ALA A 15 -56.98 -89.22 -29.10
CA ALA A 15 -56.06 -88.22 -29.68
C ALA A 15 -56.37 -86.80 -29.19
N GLU A 16 -57.64 -86.40 -29.15
CA GLU A 16 -58.08 -85.09 -28.62
C GLU A 16 -57.71 -84.93 -27.14
N ARG A 17 -57.88 -85.98 -26.33
CA ARG A 17 -57.48 -85.98 -24.92
C ARG A 17 -55.97 -85.81 -24.76
N LEU A 18 -55.17 -86.58 -25.50
CA LEU A 18 -53.71 -86.49 -25.47
C LEU A 18 -53.21 -85.12 -25.95
N GLU A 19 -53.83 -84.57 -27.01
CA GLU A 19 -53.53 -83.24 -27.51
C GLU A 19 -53.84 -82.16 -26.47
N GLN A 20 -54.98 -82.26 -25.79
CA GLN A 20 -55.36 -81.31 -24.73
C GLN A 20 -54.42 -81.41 -23.52
N GLU A 21 -54.01 -82.62 -23.13
CA GLU A 21 -53.02 -82.82 -22.06
C GLU A 21 -51.65 -82.24 -22.44
N ALA A 22 -51.19 -82.45 -23.68
CA ALA A 22 -49.94 -81.90 -24.19
C ALA A 22 -49.97 -80.37 -24.27
N ARG A 23 -51.06 -79.78 -24.78
CA ARG A 23 -51.29 -78.33 -24.80
C ARG A 23 -51.30 -77.75 -23.39
N GLY A 24 -51.99 -78.40 -22.45
CA GLY A 24 -52.04 -77.96 -21.05
C GLY A 24 -50.69 -78.07 -20.32
N ARG A 25 -49.82 -79.01 -20.69
CA ARG A 25 -48.44 -79.07 -20.21
C ARG A 25 -47.57 -77.98 -20.81
N LEU A 26 -47.68 -77.76 -22.13
CA LEU A 26 -46.94 -76.71 -22.84
C LEU A 26 -47.29 -75.31 -22.32
N GLU A 27 -48.59 -75.01 -22.11
CA GLU A 27 -49.00 -73.72 -21.58
C GLU A 27 -48.52 -73.51 -20.14
N ARG A 28 -48.54 -74.55 -19.30
CA ARG A 28 -47.93 -74.49 -17.96
C ARG A 28 -46.44 -74.22 -18.03
N GLN A 29 -45.71 -74.89 -18.92
CA GLN A 29 -44.28 -74.67 -19.11
C GLN A 29 -44.00 -73.24 -19.57
N LYS A 30 -44.73 -72.73 -20.58
CA LYS A 30 -44.62 -71.33 -21.02
C LYS A 30 -44.88 -70.33 -19.89
N ILE A 31 -45.84 -70.60 -19.01
CA ILE A 31 -46.13 -69.74 -17.86
C ILE A 31 -44.97 -69.76 -16.86
N LEU A 32 -44.41 -70.94 -16.58
CA LEU A 32 -43.25 -71.07 -15.68
C LEU A 32 -42.02 -70.37 -16.25
N ASP A 33 -41.71 -70.58 -17.53
CA ASP A 33 -40.58 -69.94 -18.20
C ASP A 33 -40.73 -68.41 -18.22
N LYS A 34 -41.95 -67.91 -18.50
CA LYS A 34 -42.25 -66.47 -18.42
C LYS A 34 -42.12 -65.94 -16.99
N ALA A 35 -42.61 -66.67 -15.99
CA ALA A 35 -42.52 -66.26 -14.60
C ALA A 35 -41.07 -66.19 -14.13
N GLU A 36 -40.22 -67.12 -14.55
CA GLU A 36 -38.78 -67.11 -14.27
C GLU A 36 -38.08 -65.93 -14.98
N SER A 37 -38.40 -65.70 -16.26
CA SER A 37 -37.88 -64.55 -17.01
C SER A 37 -38.28 -63.22 -16.38
N GLU A 38 -39.52 -63.08 -15.88
CA GLU A 38 -39.97 -61.84 -15.24
C GLU A 38 -39.33 -61.64 -13.85
N ARG A 39 -39.02 -62.73 -13.11
CA ARG A 39 -38.24 -62.62 -11.86
C ARG A 39 -36.83 -62.12 -12.13
N ALA A 40 -36.13 -62.72 -13.09
CA ALA A 40 -34.79 -62.27 -13.48
C ALA A 40 -34.81 -60.83 -14.00
N ARG A 41 -35.85 -60.45 -14.76
CA ARG A 41 -36.04 -59.07 -15.23
C ARG A 41 -36.24 -58.08 -14.08
N LYS A 42 -37.00 -58.45 -13.05
CA LYS A 42 -37.20 -57.61 -11.87
C LYS A 42 -35.88 -57.38 -11.13
N GLU A 43 -35.11 -58.43 -10.90
CA GLU A 43 -33.79 -58.32 -10.24
C GLU A 43 -32.83 -57.44 -11.04
N LEU A 44 -32.80 -57.58 -12.37
CA LEU A 44 -32.01 -56.72 -13.24
C LEU A 44 -32.39 -55.24 -13.08
N LEU A 45 -33.69 -54.93 -13.11
CA LEU A 45 -34.19 -53.56 -12.98
C LEU A 45 -33.87 -52.95 -11.60
N GLU A 46 -33.93 -53.75 -10.54
CA GLU A 46 -33.53 -53.31 -9.19
C GLU A 46 -32.03 -52.97 -9.14
N LEU A 47 -31.18 -53.83 -9.73
CA LEU A 47 -29.75 -53.59 -9.80
C LEU A 47 -29.39 -52.38 -10.69
N GLU A 48 -30.10 -52.18 -11.81
CA GLU A 48 -29.94 -51.00 -12.66
C GLU A 48 -30.36 -49.72 -11.93
N ALA A 49 -31.47 -49.74 -11.19
CA ALA A 49 -31.91 -48.61 -10.38
C ALA A 49 -30.89 -48.26 -9.27
N LEU A 50 -30.31 -49.27 -8.62
CA LEU A 50 -29.26 -49.05 -7.63
C LEU A 50 -27.97 -48.52 -8.27
N SER A 51 -27.59 -49.06 -9.42
CA SER A 51 -26.37 -48.65 -10.13
C SER A 51 -26.48 -47.20 -10.60
N THR A 52 -27.61 -46.80 -11.18
CA THR A 52 -27.86 -45.42 -11.59
C THR A 52 -27.89 -44.44 -10.42
N ALA A 53 -28.42 -44.86 -9.26
CA ALA A 53 -28.37 -44.05 -8.04
C ALA A 53 -26.93 -43.86 -7.53
N VAL A 54 -26.13 -44.92 -7.52
CA VAL A 54 -24.71 -44.86 -7.11
C VAL A 54 -23.90 -44.03 -8.11
N GLU A 55 -24.13 -44.18 -9.40
CA GLU A 55 -23.45 -43.40 -10.43
C GLU A 55 -23.78 -41.91 -10.31
N SER A 56 -25.06 -41.56 -10.21
CA SER A 56 -25.51 -40.18 -10.05
C SER A 56 -24.94 -39.51 -8.80
N THR A 57 -24.98 -40.20 -7.66
CA THR A 57 -24.39 -39.70 -6.41
C THR A 57 -22.86 -39.64 -6.48
N GLY A 58 -22.22 -40.58 -7.17
CA GLY A 58 -20.79 -40.60 -7.41
C GLY A 58 -20.32 -39.40 -8.23
N VAL A 59 -21.00 -39.09 -9.33
CA VAL A 59 -20.74 -37.91 -10.17
C VAL A 59 -20.94 -36.62 -9.36
N ALA A 60 -22.09 -36.48 -8.71
CA ALA A 60 -22.38 -35.28 -7.91
C ALA A 60 -21.36 -35.07 -6.78
N LYS A 61 -20.95 -36.15 -6.10
CA LYS A 61 -19.94 -36.09 -5.04
C LYS A 61 -18.56 -35.74 -5.59
N ALA A 62 -18.13 -36.38 -6.68
CA ALA A 62 -16.83 -36.14 -7.30
C ALA A 62 -16.73 -34.69 -7.80
N GLU A 63 -17.80 -34.16 -8.40
CA GLU A 63 -17.85 -32.76 -8.81
C GLU A 63 -17.83 -31.80 -7.62
N ALA A 64 -18.62 -32.06 -6.57
CA ALA A 64 -18.64 -31.22 -5.38
C ALA A 64 -17.27 -31.19 -4.69
N GLN A 65 -16.62 -32.34 -4.58
CA GLN A 65 -15.27 -32.45 -4.02
C GLN A 65 -14.24 -31.74 -4.90
N SER A 66 -14.28 -31.93 -6.22
CA SER A 66 -13.38 -31.24 -7.16
C SER A 66 -13.53 -29.73 -7.08
N ARG A 67 -14.76 -29.21 -7.03
CA ARG A 67 -15.04 -27.78 -6.89
C ARG A 67 -14.56 -27.23 -5.55
N ALA A 68 -14.80 -27.95 -4.45
CA ALA A 68 -14.34 -27.56 -3.13
C ALA A 68 -12.81 -27.50 -3.05
N GLU A 69 -12.13 -28.50 -3.64
CA GLU A 69 -10.67 -28.55 -3.66
C GLU A 69 -10.07 -27.46 -4.52
N ALA A 70 -10.64 -27.17 -5.70
CA ALA A 70 -10.23 -26.04 -6.52
C ALA A 70 -10.34 -24.72 -5.75
N ALA A 71 -11.48 -24.48 -5.10
CA ALA A 71 -11.68 -23.29 -4.28
C ALA A 71 -10.72 -23.21 -3.09
N ARG A 72 -10.37 -24.35 -2.49
CA ARG A 72 -9.36 -24.44 -1.41
C ARG A 72 -7.98 -24.02 -1.92
N ILE A 73 -7.54 -24.58 -3.05
CA ILE A 73 -6.25 -24.26 -3.66
C ILE A 73 -6.18 -22.78 -4.04
N ASP A 74 -7.22 -22.24 -4.65
CA ASP A 74 -7.28 -20.83 -5.04
C ASP A 74 -7.25 -19.92 -3.80
N GLY A 75 -7.99 -20.27 -2.75
CA GLY A 75 -8.00 -19.52 -1.49
C GLY A 75 -6.64 -19.54 -0.78
N GLU A 76 -6.00 -20.71 -0.69
CA GLU A 76 -4.66 -20.85 -0.11
C GLU A 76 -3.62 -20.11 -0.94
N GLY A 77 -3.71 -20.18 -2.26
CA GLY A 77 -2.85 -19.45 -3.21
C GLY A 77 -2.99 -17.94 -3.07
N ALA A 78 -4.22 -17.43 -2.95
CA ALA A 78 -4.48 -16.01 -2.75
C ALA A 78 -3.90 -15.49 -1.43
N VAL A 79 -4.03 -16.26 -0.33
CA VAL A 79 -3.43 -15.90 0.96
C VAL A 79 -1.90 -15.91 0.88
N LEU A 80 -1.31 -16.93 0.25
CA LEU A 80 0.14 -17.00 0.06
C LEU A 80 0.66 -15.82 -0.76
N LEU A 81 0.00 -15.51 -1.88
CA LEU A 81 0.34 -14.39 -2.75
C LEU A 81 0.25 -13.06 -1.99
N ALA A 82 -0.81 -12.85 -1.22
CA ALA A 82 -0.96 -11.64 -0.39
C ALA A 82 0.17 -11.52 0.65
N LYS A 83 0.59 -12.62 1.27
CA LYS A 83 1.73 -12.63 2.21
C LYS A 83 3.04 -12.29 1.52
N LEU A 84 3.31 -12.89 0.36
CA LEU A 84 4.54 -12.63 -0.40
C LEU A 84 4.58 -11.18 -0.89
N ASN A 85 3.45 -10.65 -1.39
CA ASN A 85 3.36 -9.24 -1.79
C ASN A 85 3.56 -8.30 -0.61
N ALA A 86 2.96 -8.60 0.56
CA ALA A 86 3.17 -7.80 1.76
C ALA A 86 4.65 -7.81 2.21
N GLN A 87 5.32 -8.96 2.12
CA GLN A 87 6.76 -9.07 2.41
C GLN A 87 7.61 -8.29 1.40
N ALA A 88 7.30 -8.39 0.11
CA ALA A 88 8.01 -7.63 -0.92
C ALA A 88 7.90 -6.12 -0.69
N ILE A 89 6.68 -5.62 -0.45
CA ILE A 89 6.43 -4.20 -0.14
C ILE A 89 7.15 -3.80 1.15
N ALA A 90 7.16 -4.64 2.19
CA ALA A 90 7.89 -4.35 3.42
C ALA A 90 9.40 -4.19 3.17
N ILE A 91 10.00 -5.10 2.38
CA ILE A 91 11.43 -5.03 2.04
C ILE A 91 11.73 -3.79 1.19
N GLU A 92 10.92 -3.50 0.17
CA GLU A 92 11.10 -2.31 -0.68
C GLU A 92 11.00 -1.02 0.13
N THR A 93 9.96 -0.90 0.96
CA THR A 93 9.75 0.29 1.79
C THR A 93 10.84 0.45 2.85
N GLU A 94 11.33 -0.64 3.45
CA GLU A 94 12.44 -0.60 4.39
C GLU A 94 13.75 -0.16 3.71
N ALA A 95 14.04 -0.69 2.52
CA ALA A 95 15.20 -0.31 1.73
C ALA A 95 15.16 1.17 1.32
N ASP A 96 14.01 1.66 0.87
CA ASP A 96 13.82 3.08 0.52
C ASP A 96 13.97 3.99 1.73
N LEU A 97 13.40 3.59 2.88
CA LEU A 97 13.51 4.34 4.12
C LEU A 97 14.96 4.40 4.60
N LEU A 98 15.71 3.29 4.51
CA LEU A 98 17.13 3.26 4.83
C LEU A 98 17.93 4.19 3.93
N ARG A 99 17.70 4.14 2.60
CA ARG A 99 18.36 5.02 1.64
C ARG A 99 18.08 6.48 1.94
N LEU A 100 16.82 6.82 2.18
CA LEU A 100 16.41 8.19 2.51
C LEU A 100 17.05 8.65 3.82
N LYS A 101 17.08 7.82 4.86
CA LYS A 101 17.74 8.14 6.13
C LYS A 101 19.22 8.44 5.92
N GLN A 102 19.93 7.61 5.18
CA GLN A 102 21.36 7.82 4.91
C GLN A 102 21.62 9.13 4.16
N THR A 103 20.84 9.42 3.12
CA THR A 103 20.96 10.69 2.38
C THR A 103 20.65 11.88 3.28
N ARG A 104 19.56 11.84 4.06
CA ARG A 104 19.20 12.95 4.95
C ARG A 104 20.20 13.15 6.08
N GLU A 105 20.77 12.08 6.61
CA GLU A 105 21.81 12.18 7.63
C GLU A 105 23.08 12.84 7.06
N GLN A 106 23.48 12.49 5.85
CA GLN A 106 24.62 13.13 5.17
C GLN A 106 24.34 14.60 4.86
N GLU A 107 23.15 14.93 4.36
CA GLU A 107 22.74 16.32 4.13
C GLU A 107 22.75 17.14 5.41
N LEU A 108 22.20 16.61 6.50
CA LEU A 108 22.20 17.29 7.80
C LEU A 108 23.61 17.49 8.34
N ARG A 109 24.51 16.53 8.16
CA ARG A 109 25.93 16.69 8.54
C ARG A 109 26.58 17.80 7.73
N PHE A 110 26.42 17.78 6.41
CA PHE A 110 26.95 18.81 5.52
C PHE A 110 26.43 20.22 5.88
N ILE A 111 25.12 20.36 6.10
CA ILE A 111 24.52 21.65 6.48
C ILE A 111 25.06 22.15 7.83
N LYS A 112 25.21 21.25 8.81
CA LYS A 112 25.81 21.61 10.11
C LYS A 112 27.25 22.07 9.96
N GLU A 113 28.08 21.30 9.25
CA GLU A 113 29.47 21.65 9.00
C GLU A 113 29.59 22.98 8.23
N GLN A 114 28.73 23.21 7.24
CA GLN A 114 28.69 24.49 6.52
C GLN A 114 28.30 25.64 7.45
N ALA A 115 27.27 25.47 8.27
CA ALA A 115 26.85 26.49 9.23
C ALA A 115 27.95 26.78 10.28
N ASP A 116 28.64 25.76 10.78
CA ASP A 116 29.75 25.91 11.72
C ASP A 116 30.92 26.66 11.07
N LEU A 117 31.22 26.36 9.80
CA LEU A 117 32.23 27.08 9.01
C LEU A 117 31.84 28.55 8.77
N ASP A 118 30.58 28.82 8.44
CA ASP A 118 30.08 30.17 8.21
C ASP A 118 30.14 31.01 9.50
N VAL A 119 29.77 30.42 10.64
CA VAL A 119 29.92 31.06 11.97
C VAL A 119 31.38 31.35 12.26
N ALA A 120 32.27 30.36 12.10
CA ALA A 120 33.71 30.55 12.35
C ALA A 120 34.31 31.63 11.44
N GLN A 121 33.89 31.68 10.17
CA GLN A 121 34.31 32.71 9.24
C GLN A 121 33.82 34.09 9.67
N ALA A 122 32.55 34.23 10.06
CA ALA A 122 31.97 35.49 10.53
C ALA A 122 32.67 35.98 11.81
N GLU A 123 32.94 35.09 12.77
CA GLU A 123 33.70 35.41 13.98
C GLU A 123 35.13 35.88 13.67
N ALA A 124 35.82 35.19 12.76
CA ALA A 124 37.17 35.57 12.35
C ALA A 124 37.19 36.94 11.64
N LEU A 125 36.22 37.20 10.75
CA LEU A 125 36.07 38.49 10.08
C LEU A 125 35.76 39.60 11.08
N ALA A 126 34.81 39.39 11.99
CA ALA A 126 34.49 40.35 13.04
C ALA A 126 35.70 40.66 13.93
N ALA A 127 36.50 39.65 14.30
CA ALA A 127 37.72 39.85 15.08
C ALA A 127 38.77 40.68 14.31
N VAL A 128 38.90 40.50 13.00
CA VAL A 128 39.78 41.31 12.15
C VAL A 128 39.25 42.75 12.02
N GLU A 129 37.94 42.93 11.85
CA GLU A 129 37.31 44.25 11.78
C GLU A 129 37.48 45.03 13.09
N VAL A 130 37.27 44.39 14.24
CA VAL A 130 37.53 45.00 15.55
C VAL A 130 38.99 45.44 15.67
N LYS A 131 39.95 44.57 15.34
CA LYS A 131 41.39 44.92 15.37
C LYS A 131 41.73 46.07 14.41
N LYS A 132 41.13 46.08 13.22
CA LYS A 132 41.32 47.16 12.23
C LYS A 132 40.75 48.46 12.76
N PHE A 133 39.56 48.43 13.36
CA PHE A 133 38.91 49.60 13.94
C PHE A 133 39.72 50.15 15.12
N GLU A 134 40.19 49.30 16.03
CA GLU A 134 41.11 49.66 17.13
C GLU A 134 42.36 50.36 16.59
N ALA A 135 43.05 49.77 15.61
CA ALA A 135 44.24 50.38 15.02
C ALA A 135 43.97 51.75 14.36
N VAL A 136 42.81 51.92 13.71
CA VAL A 136 42.40 53.21 13.13
C VAL A 136 42.14 54.24 14.23
N ILE A 137 41.41 53.87 15.28
CA ILE A 137 41.11 54.74 16.42
C ILE A 137 42.37 55.15 17.18
N ASP A 138 43.28 54.20 17.42
CA ASP A 138 44.58 54.46 18.06
C ASP A 138 45.44 55.41 17.22
N SER A 139 45.43 55.25 15.88
CA SER A 139 46.18 56.13 14.97
C SER A 139 45.64 57.57 14.92
N LEU A 140 44.32 57.76 15.11
CA LEU A 140 43.70 59.09 15.20
C LEU A 140 44.01 59.76 16.55
N GLY A 141 44.07 58.98 17.63
CA GLY A 141 44.37 59.45 18.99
C GLY A 141 43.16 60.08 19.71
N ALA A 142 43.08 59.87 21.03
CA ALA A 142 41.93 60.25 21.84
C ALA A 142 41.63 61.77 21.86
N SER A 143 42.66 62.61 21.74
CA SER A 143 42.49 64.07 21.66
C SER A 143 41.82 64.50 20.35
N THR A 144 42.24 63.92 19.22
CA THR A 144 41.66 64.21 17.90
C THR A 144 40.21 63.77 17.82
N ILE A 145 39.88 62.60 18.39
CA ILE A 145 38.50 62.10 18.45
C ILE A 145 37.63 63.02 19.32
N ARG A 146 38.14 63.47 20.47
CA ARG A 146 37.45 64.44 21.34
C ARG A 146 37.23 65.78 20.64
N ASP A 147 38.24 66.29 19.95
CA ASP A 147 38.17 67.56 19.22
C ASP A 147 37.17 67.48 18.07
N ILE A 148 37.05 66.33 17.42
CA ILE A 148 36.06 66.08 16.36
C ILE A 148 34.65 65.87 16.94
N ALA A 149 34.51 65.24 18.10
CA ALA A 149 33.24 65.12 18.81
C ALA A 149 32.72 66.47 19.35
N MET A 150 33.64 67.40 19.68
CA MET A 150 33.30 68.78 20.05
C MET A 150 33.15 69.71 18.84
N ALA A 151 33.72 69.34 17.69
CA ALA A 151 33.50 70.05 16.44
C ALA A 151 32.04 69.93 15.99
N GLY A 152 31.53 70.98 15.35
CA GLY A 152 30.12 71.10 14.96
C GLY A 152 29.61 69.92 14.10
N PRO A 153 28.29 69.81 13.91
CA PRO A 153 27.61 68.62 13.37
C PRO A 153 28.19 68.09 12.05
N GLU A 154 28.68 68.98 11.19
CA GLU A 154 29.24 68.62 9.89
C GLU A 154 30.54 67.79 9.98
N MET A 155 31.38 68.02 11.00
CA MET A 155 32.66 67.31 11.13
C MET A 155 32.47 65.89 11.69
N GLN A 156 31.46 65.71 12.55
CA GLN A 156 31.07 64.40 13.10
C GLN A 156 30.56 63.46 12.01
N VAL A 157 29.78 63.99 11.06
CA VAL A 157 29.27 63.23 9.89
C VAL A 157 30.41 62.74 8.99
N LYS A 158 31.39 63.61 8.71
CA LYS A 158 32.55 63.26 7.87
C LYS A 158 33.43 62.18 8.50
N LEU A 159 33.56 62.16 9.83
CA LEU A 159 34.30 61.12 10.54
C LEU A 159 33.55 59.78 10.52
N LEU A 160 32.24 59.77 10.76
CA LEU A 160 31.43 58.55 10.65
C LEU A 160 31.48 57.97 9.23
N GLN A 161 31.46 58.82 8.20
CA GLN A 161 31.72 58.41 6.81
C GLN A 161 33.14 57.87 6.58
N GLY A 162 34.16 58.50 7.17
CA GLY A 162 35.56 58.06 7.07
C GLY A 162 35.86 56.74 7.78
N LEU A 163 35.13 56.43 8.85
CA LEU A 163 35.14 55.13 9.55
C LEU A 163 34.33 54.06 8.82
N GLY A 164 33.73 54.40 7.66
CA GLY A 164 32.93 53.48 6.85
C GLY A 164 31.53 53.21 7.42
N ILE A 165 31.11 53.93 8.46
CA ILE A 165 29.76 53.81 9.03
C ILE A 165 28.80 54.54 8.09
N GLN A 166 28.12 53.77 7.24
CA GLN A 166 27.10 54.33 6.37
C GLN A 166 25.91 54.80 7.21
N SER A 167 25.38 55.98 6.89
CA SER A 167 24.17 56.50 7.50
C SER A 167 22.98 55.66 7.03
N THR A 168 22.74 54.53 7.69
CA THR A 168 21.55 53.74 7.41
C THR A 168 20.37 54.51 7.99
N LEU A 169 19.56 55.11 7.11
CA LEU A 169 18.24 55.61 7.44
C LEU A 169 17.37 54.38 7.76
N ILE A 170 17.30 54.01 9.04
CA ILE A 170 16.45 52.90 9.48
C ILE A 170 15.03 53.47 9.56
N THR A 171 14.24 53.21 8.53
CA THR A 171 12.81 53.57 8.49
C THR A 171 11.99 52.42 9.07
N ASP A 172 11.52 52.57 10.31
CA ASP A 172 10.28 51.92 10.72
C ASP A 172 9.12 52.89 10.43
N GLY A 173 8.03 52.37 9.85
CA GLY A 173 7.08 53.04 8.96
C GLY A 173 6.23 54.21 9.51
N SER A 174 6.67 54.94 10.53
CA SER A 174 6.00 56.18 10.97
C SER A 174 6.89 57.27 11.56
N SER A 175 8.21 57.07 11.69
CA SER A 175 9.11 58.16 12.12
C SER A 175 10.53 57.92 11.60
N PRO A 176 11.05 58.76 10.68
CA PRO A 176 12.42 58.60 10.19
C PRO A 176 13.42 58.92 11.31
N ILE A 177 14.05 57.90 11.89
CA ILE A 177 15.16 58.08 12.81
C ILE A 177 16.43 58.15 11.96
N ASN A 178 16.96 59.37 11.82
CA ASN A 178 18.27 59.57 11.22
C ASN A 178 19.31 59.36 12.34
N LEU A 179 20.17 58.35 12.19
CA LEU A 179 21.18 58.00 13.20
C LEU A 179 22.10 59.18 13.54
N PHE A 180 22.27 60.15 12.63
CA PHE A 180 23.01 61.39 12.90
C PHE A 180 22.32 62.33 13.89
N THR A 181 20.98 62.40 13.89
CA THR A 181 20.23 63.24 14.85
C THR A 181 19.95 62.50 16.16
N ALA A 182 19.79 61.17 16.11
CA ALA A 182 19.62 60.35 17.30
C ALA A 182 20.89 60.29 18.17
N ALA A 183 22.08 60.27 17.56
CA ALA A 183 23.36 60.32 18.28
C ALA A 183 23.50 61.62 19.11
N GLY A 184 23.04 62.77 18.59
CA GLY A 184 23.04 64.04 19.33
C GLY A 184 22.12 64.05 20.55
N GLY A 185 21.00 63.32 20.50
CA GLY A 185 20.07 63.16 21.62
C GLY A 185 20.58 62.20 22.72
N LEU A 186 21.29 61.14 22.34
CA LEU A 186 21.89 60.17 23.27
C LEU A 186 23.18 60.68 23.93
N LEU A 187 23.94 61.56 23.26
CA LEU A 187 25.14 62.21 23.79
C LEU A 187 24.85 63.43 24.70
N GLY A 188 23.57 63.80 24.88
CA GLY A 188 23.15 64.84 25.83
C GLY A 188 23.49 66.28 25.44
N ILE A 189 23.86 66.54 24.19
CA ILE A 189 24.16 67.89 23.68
C ILE A 189 22.87 68.46 23.11
N LEU A 190 22.02 69.02 23.97
CA LEU A 190 20.82 69.74 23.56
C LEU A 190 21.21 71.02 22.81
N PRO A 191 20.76 71.25 21.56
CA PRO A 191 20.81 72.57 20.98
C PRO A 191 19.80 73.47 21.72
N LYS A 192 20.26 74.64 22.15
CA LYS A 192 19.42 75.68 22.75
C LYS A 192 18.33 76.08 21.74
N PRO A 193 17.05 76.18 22.13
CA PRO A 193 16.00 76.58 21.21
C PRO A 193 16.23 78.01 20.74
N SER A 194 16.28 78.23 19.44
CA SER A 194 16.21 79.56 18.84
C SER A 194 14.78 80.08 18.94
N GLU A 195 14.61 81.21 19.64
CA GLU A 195 13.37 81.99 19.60
C GLU A 195 13.16 82.60 18.21
N LYS A 196 11.94 82.37 17.71
CA LYS A 196 11.27 82.92 16.50
C LYS A 196 11.62 82.31 15.16
#